data_AF-A0A0J6S0W9-F1
#
_entry.id   AF-A0A0J6S0W9-F1
#
_cell.length_a   1.000
_cell.length_b   1.000
_cell.length_c   1.000
_cell.angle_alpha   90.00
_cell.angle_beta   90.00
_cell.angle_gamma   90.00
#
_symmetry.space_group_name_H-M   'P 1'
#
loop_
_entity.id
_entity.type
_entity.pdbx_description
1 polymer ?
#
loop_
_entity_poly.entity_id
_entity_poly.type
_entity_poly.pdbx_seq_one_letter_code
_entity_poly.pdbx_strand_id
1 'polypeptide(L)'
;MVCVDTAPEKIAALKDGRIPIYEPGLDALVAENVRQERLTFTTDLAEAVAGADAVFIAVGTPSRRGDGFADLTYVYQAARDIAAAVTGPTV
;
A
#
# COMPACT_ATOMS: atom_id res chain seq x y z
N MET A 1 11.28 -1.50 1.68
CA MET A 1 9.82 -1.49 1.89
C MET A 1 9.15 -1.64 0.54
N VAL A 2 8.08 -2.44 0.46
CA VAL A 2 7.27 -2.61 -0.75
C VAL A 2 5.90 -1.98 -0.50
N CYS A 3 5.48 -1.05 -1.35
CA CYS A 3 4.12 -0.49 -1.34
C CYS A 3 3.26 -1.23 -2.36
N VAL A 4 2.08 -1.66 -1.91
CA VAL A 4 1.08 -2.35 -2.73
C VAL A 4 -0.19 -1.53 -2.86
N ASP A 5 -0.71 -1.43 -4.09
CA ASP A 5 -2.05 -0.92 -4.39
C ASP A 5 -2.64 -1.79 -5.51
N THR A 6 -3.95 -2.03 -5.48
CA THR A 6 -4.66 -2.82 -6.49
C THR A 6 -4.90 -2.05 -7.80
N ALA A 7 -4.72 -0.73 -7.80
CA ALA A 7 -4.88 0.16 -8.94
C ALA A 7 -3.58 0.23 -9.78
N PRO A 8 -3.50 -0.46 -10.94
CA PRO A 8 -2.26 -0.53 -11.72
C PRO A 8 -1.81 0.83 -12.24
N GLU A 9 -2.76 1.73 -12.53
CA GLU A 9 -2.48 3.08 -12.99
C GLU A 9 -1.77 3.93 -11.92
N LYS A 10 -2.07 3.73 -10.63
CA LYS A 10 -1.37 4.42 -9.54
C LYS A 10 0.04 3.89 -9.38
N ILE A 11 0.22 2.57 -9.45
CA ILE A 11 1.53 1.93 -9.37
C ILE A 11 2.41 2.38 -10.56
N ALA A 12 1.86 2.45 -11.77
CA ALA A 12 2.56 2.97 -12.94
C ALA A 12 2.98 4.43 -12.74
N ALA A 13 2.07 5.30 -12.25
CA ALA A 13 2.39 6.68 -11.95
C ALA A 13 3.51 6.82 -10.90
N LEU A 14 3.45 6.06 -9.81
CA LEU A 14 4.46 6.05 -8.75
C LEU A 14 5.83 5.57 -9.26
N LYS A 15 5.85 4.54 -10.11
CA LYS A 15 7.07 4.06 -10.78
C LYS A 15 7.68 5.10 -11.71
N ASP A 16 6.85 5.94 -12.34
CA ASP A 16 7.28 7.08 -13.15
C ASP A 16 7.65 8.32 -12.31
N GLY A 17 7.65 8.23 -10.97
CA GLY A 17 7.92 9.35 -10.07
C GLY A 17 6.78 10.38 -9.97
N ARG A 18 5.57 10.05 -10.45
CA ARG A 18 4.39 10.89 -10.38
C ARG A 18 3.57 10.57 -9.13
N ILE A 19 3.61 11.46 -8.15
CA ILE A 19 2.88 11.29 -6.89
C ILE A 19 1.38 11.64 -7.10
N PRO A 20 0.43 10.76 -6.71
CA PRO A 20 -1.00 10.95 -6.99
C PRO A 20 -1.70 11.94 -6.05
N ILE A 21 -0.99 12.50 -5.07
CA ILE A 21 -1.49 13.47 -4.10
C ILE A 21 -0.52 14.64 -3.99
N TYR A 22 -1.03 15.80 -3.58
CA TYR A 22 -0.20 16.95 -3.27
C TYR A 22 0.14 16.96 -1.78
N GLU A 23 1.41 16.68 -1.47
CA GLU A 23 1.99 16.80 -0.14
C GLU A 23 3.40 17.41 -0.30
N PRO A 24 3.68 18.59 0.28
CA PRO A 24 4.97 19.27 0.11
C PRO A 24 6.17 18.39 0.50
N GLY A 25 7.08 18.16 -0.45
CA GLY A 25 8.33 17.42 -0.24
C GLY A 25 8.22 15.89 -0.33
N LEU A 26 7.01 15.35 -0.54
CA LEU A 26 6.80 13.90 -0.67
C LEU A 26 7.45 13.33 -1.94
N ASP A 27 7.42 14.09 -3.04
CA ASP A 27 8.05 13.74 -4.31
C ASP A 27 9.56 13.52 -4.18
N ALA A 28 10.26 14.46 -3.52
CA ALA A 28 11.70 14.35 -3.28
C ALA A 28 12.04 13.17 -2.34
N LEU A 29 11.25 12.97 -1.29
CA LEU A 29 11.43 11.89 -0.33
C LEU A 29 11.24 10.51 -0.99
N VAL A 30 10.19 10.36 -1.79
CA VAL A 30 9.91 9.11 -2.54
C VAL A 30 11.01 8.87 -3.57
N ALA A 31 11.36 9.88 -4.37
CA ALA A 31 12.40 9.76 -5.39
C ALA A 31 13.75 9.30 -4.79
N GLU A 32 14.15 9.88 -3.66
CA GLU A 32 15.39 9.48 -2.97
C GLU A 32 15.34 8.03 -2.48
N ASN A 33 14.22 7.58 -1.91
CA ASN A 33 14.11 6.20 -1.42
C ASN A 33 14.00 5.17 -2.55
N VAL A 34 13.37 5.52 -3.66
CA VAL A 34 13.35 4.69 -4.88
C VAL A 34 14.76 4.58 -5.47
N ARG A 35 15.48 5.70 -5.60
CA ARG A 35 16.86 5.74 -6.10
C ARG A 35 17.83 4.90 -5.25
N GLN A 36 17.55 4.79 -3.96
CA GLN A 36 18.33 4.02 -2.99
C GLN A 36 17.81 2.58 -2.81
N GLU A 37 16.85 2.15 -3.63
CA GLU A 37 16.23 0.81 -3.59
C GLU A 37 15.59 0.47 -2.23
N ARG A 38 15.30 1.47 -1.40
CA ARG A 38 14.63 1.31 -0.10
C ARG A 38 13.11 1.25 -0.23
N LEU A 39 12.56 1.75 -1.33
CA LEU A 39 11.13 1.78 -1.63
C LEU A 39 10.87 1.25 -3.05
N THR A 40 9.99 0.25 -3.15
CA THR A 40 9.49 -0.29 -4.42
C THR A 40 7.97 -0.33 -4.42
N PHE A 41 7.37 -0.43 -5.60
CA PHE A 41 5.92 -0.44 -5.80
C PHE A 41 5.50 -1.66 -6.63
N THR A 42 4.43 -2.34 -6.24
CA THR A 42 3.88 -3.48 -6.99
C THR A 42 2.36 -3.56 -6.84
N THR A 43 1.71 -4.29 -7.75
CA THR A 43 0.31 -4.70 -7.62
C THR A 43 0.19 -6.12 -7.05
N ASP A 44 1.30 -6.85 -6.96
CA ASP A 44 1.35 -8.22 -6.46
C ASP A 44 1.51 -8.23 -4.93
N LEU A 45 0.42 -8.49 -4.22
CA LEU A 45 0.45 -8.60 -2.77
C LEU A 45 1.28 -9.79 -2.28
N ALA A 46 1.21 -10.93 -2.98
CA ALA A 46 1.89 -12.14 -2.54
C ALA A 46 3.41 -11.98 -2.60
N GLU A 47 3.91 -11.37 -3.68
CA GLU A 47 5.31 -10.97 -3.80
C GLU A 47 5.72 -10.01 -2.68
N ALA A 48 4.88 -9.01 -2.37
CA ALA A 48 5.21 -7.96 -1.41
C ALA A 48 5.25 -8.44 0.05
N VAL A 49 4.41 -9.40 0.43
CA VAL A 49 4.35 -9.93 1.81
C VAL A 49 5.25 -11.14 2.02
N ALA A 50 5.75 -11.77 0.96
CA ALA A 50 6.68 -12.89 1.06
C ALA A 50 7.97 -12.47 1.78
N GLY A 51 8.15 -12.96 3.02
CA GLY A 51 9.29 -12.63 3.86
C GLY A 51 9.23 -11.25 4.54
N ALA A 52 8.06 -10.59 4.56
CA ALA A 52 7.88 -9.35 5.30
C ALA A 52 7.75 -9.62 6.82
N ASP A 53 8.56 -8.94 7.63
CA ASP A 53 8.46 -9.01 9.10
C ASP A 53 7.21 -8.29 9.64
N ALA A 54 6.75 -7.24 8.94
CA ALA A 54 5.58 -6.45 9.31
C ALA A 54 4.84 -5.90 8.09
N VAL A 55 3.51 -5.82 8.16
CA VAL A 55 2.65 -5.27 7.09
C VAL A 55 1.72 -4.19 7.65
N PHE A 56 1.76 -3.01 7.04
CA PHE A 56 0.91 -1.88 7.42
C PHE A 56 -0.31 -1.76 6.50
N ILE A 57 -1.52 -1.86 7.06
CA ILE A 57 -2.76 -1.61 6.32
C ILE A 57 -3.07 -0.10 6.35
N ALA A 58 -2.84 0.57 5.23
CA ALA A 58 -3.06 2.01 5.06
C ALA A 58 -4.17 2.33 4.03
N VAL A 59 -5.17 1.45 3.92
CA VAL A 59 -6.33 1.62 3.03
C VAL A 59 -7.33 2.64 3.58
N GLY A 60 -8.13 3.23 2.69
CA GLY A 60 -9.15 4.19 3.09
C GLY A 60 -10.31 3.55 3.86
N THR A 61 -10.83 4.27 4.86
CA THR A 61 -12.05 3.95 5.59
C THR A 61 -13.08 5.07 5.41
N PRO A 62 -13.69 5.20 4.22
CA PRO A 62 -14.67 6.24 3.98
C PRO A 62 -15.89 6.08 4.92
N SER A 63 -16.67 7.13 5.10
CA SER A 63 -17.90 7.02 5.91
C SER A 63 -18.94 6.14 5.22
N ARG A 64 -19.51 5.19 5.97
CA ARG A 64 -20.66 4.38 5.57
C ARG A 64 -21.88 5.26 5.35
N ARG A 65 -22.58 4.99 4.25
CA ARG A 65 -23.79 5.71 3.89
C ARG A 65 -24.91 5.41 4.88
N GLY A 66 -25.45 6.46 5.51
CA GLY A 66 -26.67 6.39 6.32
C GLY A 66 -26.46 6.62 7.82
N ASP A 67 -25.30 6.24 8.37
CA ASP A 67 -25.02 6.35 9.81
C ASP A 67 -23.67 7.00 10.13
N GLY A 68 -22.83 7.24 9.13
CA GLY A 68 -21.58 8.00 9.29
C GLY A 68 -20.44 7.22 9.97
N PHE A 69 -20.64 5.95 10.32
CA PHE A 69 -19.57 5.09 10.84
C PHE A 69 -18.51 4.84 9.78
N ALA A 70 -17.29 4.45 10.18
CA ALA A 70 -16.25 4.06 9.23
C ALA A 70 -16.67 2.79 8.46
N ASP A 71 -16.51 2.82 7.14
CA ASP A 71 -16.57 1.61 6.32
C ASP A 71 -15.23 0.87 6.41
N LEU A 72 -15.25 -0.28 7.08
CA LEU A 72 -14.08 -1.12 7.32
C LEU A 72 -13.90 -2.22 6.25
N THR A 73 -14.71 -2.21 5.20
CA THR A 73 -14.70 -3.23 4.13
C THR A 73 -13.28 -3.43 3.58
N TYR A 74 -12.59 -2.33 3.25
CA TYR A 74 -11.24 -2.38 2.69
C TYR A 74 -10.20 -2.90 3.69
N VAL A 75 -10.32 -2.53 4.97
CA VAL A 75 -9.41 -3.00 6.03
C VAL A 75 -9.53 -4.50 6.19
N TYR A 76 -10.75 -5.02 6.30
CA TYR A 76 -10.98 -6.46 6.44
C TYR A 76 -10.60 -7.25 5.18
N GLN A 77 -10.77 -6.67 4.00
CA GLN A 77 -10.32 -7.29 2.76
C GLN A 77 -8.80 -7.40 2.72
N ALA A 78 -8.08 -6.30 2.97
CA ALA A 78 -6.62 -6.29 3.03
C ALA A 78 -6.09 -7.30 4.07
N ALA A 79 -6.69 -7.33 5.27
CA ALA A 79 -6.29 -8.29 6.31
C ALA A 79 -6.47 -9.75 5.86
N ARG A 80 -7.57 -10.08 5.15
CA ARG A 80 -7.79 -11.42 4.60
C ARG A 80 -6.78 -11.77 3.51
N ASP A 81 -6.52 -10.84 2.59
CA ASP A 81 -5.60 -11.07 1.48
C ASP A 81 -4.16 -11.24 1.98
N ILE A 82 -3.74 -10.45 2.97
CA ILE A 82 -2.45 -10.61 3.66
C ILE A 82 -2.38 -11.97 4.34
N ALA A 83 -3.38 -12.35 5.13
CA ALA A 83 -3.40 -13.62 5.84
C ALA A 83 -3.33 -14.84 4.91
N ALA A 84 -3.88 -14.74 3.69
CA ALA A 84 -3.80 -15.79 2.68
C ALA A 84 -2.42 -15.87 2.00
N ALA A 85 -1.66 -14.79 1.99
CA ALA A 85 -0.40 -14.66 1.26
C ALA A 85 0.86 -14.78 2.13
N VAL A 86 0.78 -14.50 3.44
CA VAL A 86 1.93 -14.62 4.34
C VAL A 86 2.39 -16.07 4.47
N THR A 87 3.71 -16.27 4.41
CA THR A 87 4.33 -17.61 4.46
C THR A 87 5.11 -17.87 5.76
N GLY A 88 5.16 -16.89 6.67
CA GLY A 88 5.92 -16.96 7.92
C GLY A 88 5.36 -16.01 8.98
N PRO A 89 6.03 -15.90 10.14
CA PRO A 89 5.66 -14.93 11.16
C PRO A 89 5.75 -13.50 10.61
N THR A 90 4.63 -12.76 10.68
CA THR A 90 4.49 -11.38 10.23
C THR A 90 3.60 -10.64 11.22
N VAL A 91 3.95 -9.39 11.54
CA VAL A 91 3.17 -8.50 12.41
C VAL A 91 2.23 -7.61 11.61
#